data_AF-A0A7K9G1F9-F1
#
_entry.id   AF-A0A7K9G1F9-F1
#
_cell.length_a   1.000
_cell.length_b   1.000
_cell.length_c   1.000
_cell.angle_alpha   90.00
_cell.angle_beta   90.00
_cell.angle_gamma   90.00
#
_symmetry.space_group_name_H-M   'P 1'
#
loop_
_entity.id
_entity.type
_entity.pdbx_description
1 polymer ?
#
loop_
_entity_poly.entity_id
_entity_poly.type
_entity_poly.pdbx_seq_one_letter_code
_entity_poly.pdbx_strand_id
1 'polypeptide(L)'
;QRCCICRLPGASVTCRGRRCRRIFHFPCGSERGCVSQFFGEFRSFCWQHRPVQQVRAAQQEQTACLICLEAVAGQPCYDTLVCPACASAWFHRRCIQGQALSSALHHFRCPLCRDVAAFQDEMFRLGIKIPDR
;
A
#
# COMPACT_ATOMS: atom_id res chain seq x y z
N GLN A 1 -17.63 16.74 -11.62
CA GLN A 1 -17.47 15.53 -10.77
C GLN A 1 -17.33 15.97 -9.30
N ARG A 2 -18.08 15.37 -8.36
CA ARG A 2 -18.02 15.68 -6.90
C ARG A 2 -17.33 14.55 -6.13
N CYS A 3 -16.50 14.89 -5.16
CA CYS A 3 -15.82 13.93 -4.30
C CYS A 3 -16.82 13.18 -3.41
N CYS A 4 -16.75 11.85 -3.36
CA CYS A 4 -17.61 11.06 -2.49
C CYS A 4 -17.24 11.16 -1.00
N ILE A 5 -16.09 11.75 -0.68
CA ILE A 5 -15.56 11.90 0.69
C ILE A 5 -15.92 13.29 1.23
N CYS A 6 -15.37 14.37 0.64
CA CYS A 6 -15.58 15.75 1.12
C CYS A 6 -16.77 16.47 0.46
N ARG A 7 -17.43 15.86 -0.54
CA ARG A 7 -18.58 16.44 -1.29
C ARG A 7 -18.29 17.70 -2.11
N LEU A 8 -17.05 18.17 -2.16
CA LEU A 8 -16.62 19.30 -2.98
C LEU A 8 -16.43 18.90 -4.46
N PRO A 9 -16.60 19.84 -5.42
CA PRO A 9 -16.33 19.60 -6.84
C PRO A 9 -14.82 19.42 -7.12
N GLY A 10 -14.49 18.98 -8.34
CA GLY A 10 -13.10 18.85 -8.82
C GLY A 10 -12.44 17.50 -8.58
N ALA A 11 -13.20 16.49 -8.13
CA ALA A 11 -12.66 15.13 -7.96
C ALA A 11 -12.45 14.44 -9.31
N SER A 12 -11.29 13.82 -9.51
CA SER A 12 -10.91 13.18 -10.78
C SER A 12 -10.54 11.70 -10.65
N VAL A 13 -10.24 11.21 -9.44
CA VAL A 13 -9.83 9.82 -9.24
C VAL A 13 -11.05 8.93 -9.14
N THR A 14 -11.16 7.94 -10.02
CA THR A 14 -12.30 7.02 -10.06
C THR A 14 -11.87 5.63 -9.60
N CYS A 15 -12.68 5.01 -8.73
CA CYS A 15 -12.45 3.63 -8.31
C CYS A 15 -12.63 2.65 -9.48
N ARG A 16 -11.64 1.80 -9.73
CA ARG A 16 -11.65 0.71 -10.72
C ARG A 16 -12.23 -0.61 -10.19
N GLY A 17 -12.94 -0.58 -9.06
CA GLY A 17 -13.67 -1.73 -8.54
C GLY A 17 -14.92 -2.03 -9.39
N ARG A 18 -15.28 -3.31 -9.52
CA ARG A 18 -16.43 -3.75 -10.31
C ARG A 18 -17.71 -3.02 -9.88
N ARG A 19 -18.37 -2.33 -10.81
CA ARG A 19 -19.61 -1.55 -10.57
C ARG A 19 -19.46 -0.44 -9.51
N CYS A 20 -18.24 -0.02 -9.18
CA CYS A 20 -18.01 1.10 -8.26
C CYS A 20 -18.07 2.42 -9.04
N ARG A 21 -18.90 3.36 -8.58
CA ARG A 21 -19.01 4.72 -9.15
C ARG A 21 -18.38 5.80 -8.26
N ARG A 22 -17.57 5.40 -7.27
CA ARG A 22 -16.94 6.34 -6.34
C ARG A 22 -15.85 7.13 -7.07
N ILE A 23 -15.96 8.44 -6.97
CA ILE A 23 -14.97 9.41 -7.47
C ILE A 23 -14.52 10.25 -6.28
N PHE A 24 -13.22 10.46 -6.14
CA PHE A 24 -12.62 11.18 -5.01
C PHE A 24 -11.47 12.06 -5.48
N HIS A 25 -11.14 13.10 -4.70
CA HIS A 25 -9.85 13.78 -4.87
C HIS A 25 -8.74 12.83 -4.45
N PHE A 26 -7.57 12.93 -5.09
CA PHE A 26 -6.42 12.13 -4.72
C PHE A 26 -6.04 12.28 -3.23
N PRO A 27 -5.93 13.49 -2.65
CA PRO A 27 -5.65 13.65 -1.22
C PRO A 27 -6.71 13.03 -0.31
N CYS A 28 -7.99 13.30 -0.56
CA CYS A 28 -9.09 12.70 0.21
C CYS A 28 -9.05 11.16 0.15
N GLY A 29 -8.70 10.62 -1.02
CA GLY A 29 -8.51 9.18 -1.19
C GLY A 29 -7.41 8.64 -0.29
N SER A 30 -6.22 9.25 -0.31
CA SER A 30 -5.09 8.85 0.51
C SER A 30 -5.41 8.89 2.01
N GLU A 31 -6.08 9.95 2.48
CA GLU A 31 -6.53 10.11 3.87
C GLU A 31 -7.56 9.06 4.28
N ARG A 32 -8.47 8.69 3.36
CA ARG A 32 -9.49 7.66 3.60
C ARG A 32 -8.97 6.22 3.44
N GLY A 33 -7.69 6.06 3.10
CA GLY A 33 -7.08 4.75 2.86
C GLY A 33 -7.48 4.11 1.54
N CYS A 34 -7.76 4.91 0.51
CA CYS A 34 -7.79 4.44 -0.87
C CYS A 34 -6.38 4.07 -1.36
N VAL A 35 -6.30 3.20 -2.35
CA VAL A 35 -5.03 2.80 -2.99
C VAL A 35 -5.01 3.37 -4.41
N SER A 36 -3.93 4.04 -4.78
CA SER A 36 -3.64 4.41 -6.16
C SER A 36 -2.37 3.70 -6.59
N GLN A 37 -2.45 2.99 -7.70
CA GLN A 37 -1.32 2.27 -8.30
C GLN A 37 -0.59 3.21 -9.26
N PHE A 38 0.74 3.19 -9.22
CA PHE A 38 1.60 4.07 -10.03
C PHE A 38 2.27 3.31 -11.19
N PHE A 39 1.64 2.22 -11.64
CA PHE A 39 2.12 1.35 -12.70
C PHE A 39 0.98 0.99 -13.65
N GLY A 40 1.32 0.55 -14.88
CA GLY A 40 0.36 0.13 -15.89
C GLY A 40 -0.68 1.20 -16.20
N GLU A 41 -1.97 0.88 -16.00
CA GLU A 41 -3.10 1.79 -16.25
C GLU A 41 -3.35 2.80 -15.11
N PHE A 42 -2.46 2.91 -14.11
CA PHE A 42 -2.59 3.85 -12.98
C PHE A 42 -3.94 3.71 -12.24
N ARG A 43 -4.34 2.46 -11.95
CA ARG A 43 -5.66 2.17 -11.38
C ARG A 43 -5.74 2.64 -9.92
N SER A 44 -6.88 3.22 -9.55
CA SER A 44 -7.20 3.58 -8.16
C SER A 44 -8.39 2.81 -7.63
N PHE A 45 -8.39 2.55 -6.33
CA PHE A 45 -9.40 1.75 -5.64
C PHE A 45 -9.83 2.43 -4.35
N CYS A 46 -11.14 2.54 -4.12
CA CYS A 46 -11.66 3.11 -2.88
C CYS A 46 -11.39 2.19 -1.69
N TRP A 47 -11.56 2.69 -0.46
CA TRP A 47 -11.34 1.94 0.79
C TRP A 47 -12.08 0.58 0.88
N GLN A 48 -13.16 0.38 0.13
CA GLN A 48 -13.88 -0.91 0.02
C GLN A 48 -13.35 -1.86 -1.07
N HIS A 49 -12.71 -1.34 -2.12
CA HIS A 49 -12.25 -2.14 -3.26
C HIS A 49 -10.72 -2.17 -3.37
N ARG A 50 -10.02 -1.57 -2.41
CA ARG A 50 -8.56 -1.57 -2.39
C ARG A 50 -8.04 -3.01 -2.32
N PRO A 51 -6.90 -3.29 -2.95
CA PRO A 51 -6.21 -4.54 -2.73
C PRO A 51 -5.88 -4.71 -1.24
N VAL A 52 -6.06 -5.93 -0.76
CA VAL A 52 -5.65 -6.37 0.57
C VAL A 52 -4.64 -7.50 0.42
N GLN A 53 -3.78 -7.68 1.42
CA GLN A 53 -2.86 -8.83 1.45
C GLN A 53 -3.63 -10.06 1.91
N GLN A 54 -3.46 -11.17 1.20
CA GLN A 54 -4.04 -12.48 1.57
C GLN A 54 -3.03 -13.35 2.31
N VAL A 55 -2.10 -12.74 3.04
CA VAL A 55 -1.10 -13.45 3.83
C VAL A 55 -1.71 -13.75 5.19
N ARG A 56 -1.85 -15.03 5.55
CA ARG A 56 -2.14 -15.40 6.93
C ARG A 56 -0.93 -14.98 7.76
N ALA A 57 -1.11 -14.02 8.66
CA ALA A 57 -0.09 -13.66 9.63
C ALA A 57 0.37 -14.95 10.31
N ALA A 58 1.67 -15.27 10.22
CA ALA A 58 2.23 -16.27 11.12
C ALA A 58 1.88 -15.82 12.54
N GLN A 59 1.40 -16.73 13.39
CA GLN A 59 1.05 -16.47 14.79
C GLN A 59 2.32 -16.18 15.62
N GLN A 60 3.08 -15.16 15.22
CA GLN A 60 4.32 -14.77 15.85
C GLN A 60 4.10 -13.49 16.66
N GLU A 61 4.53 -13.56 17.91
CA GLU A 61 4.36 -12.55 18.96
C GLU A 61 5.15 -11.24 18.71
N GLN A 62 5.88 -11.14 17.60
CA GLN A 62 6.64 -9.95 17.23
C GLN A 62 6.02 -9.24 16.03
N THR A 63 5.16 -8.28 16.35
CA THR A 63 4.49 -7.39 15.41
C THR A 63 5.15 -6.01 15.47
N ALA A 64 6.46 -5.93 15.22
CA ALA A 64 7.19 -4.66 15.13
C ALA A 64 7.56 -4.33 13.69
N CYS A 65 7.54 -3.04 13.34
CA CYS A 65 7.98 -2.56 12.05
C CYS A 65 9.51 -2.71 11.94
N LEU A 66 10.01 -3.39 10.90
CA LEU A 66 11.46 -3.57 10.73
C LEU A 66 12.23 -2.28 10.37
N ILE A 67 11.54 -1.15 10.17
CA ILE A 67 12.14 0.13 9.80
C ILE A 67 12.24 1.07 11.01
N CYS A 68 11.13 1.29 11.73
CA CYS A 68 11.11 2.18 12.90
C CYS A 68 11.17 1.45 14.24
N LEU A 69 11.08 0.11 14.25
CA LEU A 69 11.06 -0.75 15.44
C LEU A 69 9.86 -0.55 16.38
N GLU A 70 8.87 0.25 15.98
CA GLU A 70 7.62 0.44 16.71
C GLU A 70 6.59 -0.65 16.37
N ALA A 71 5.62 -0.86 17.28
CA ALA A 71 4.55 -1.83 17.09
C ALA A 71 3.69 -1.52 15.87
N VAL A 72 3.35 -2.57 15.11
CA VAL A 72 2.37 -2.55 14.03
C VAL A 72 1.10 -3.30 14.45
N ALA A 73 0.03 -3.23 13.65
CA ALA A 73 -1.13 -4.07 13.87
C ALA A 73 -0.75 -5.56 13.74
N GLY A 74 -1.34 -6.43 14.58
CA GLY A 74 -1.10 -7.88 14.53
C GLY A 74 -1.68 -8.60 13.30
N GLN A 75 -2.19 -7.87 12.32
CA GLN A 75 -2.70 -8.40 11.06
C GLN A 75 -2.50 -7.39 9.92
N PRO A 76 -2.32 -7.86 8.67
CA PRO A 76 -2.20 -6.96 7.53
C PRO A 76 -3.45 -6.10 7.36
N CYS A 77 -3.26 -4.80 7.17
CA CYS A 77 -4.34 -3.83 6.95
C CYS A 77 -3.85 -2.73 6.01
N TYR A 78 -4.55 -1.60 5.93
CA TYR A 78 -4.06 -0.49 5.10
C TYR A 78 -2.73 0.07 5.61
N ASP A 79 -2.61 0.25 6.93
CA ASP A 79 -1.46 0.89 7.58
C ASP A 79 -0.34 -0.10 7.93
N THR A 80 -0.61 -1.40 7.89
CA THR A 80 0.36 -2.46 8.23
C THR A 80 0.49 -3.43 7.06
N LEU A 81 1.70 -3.51 6.51
CA LEU A 81 2.04 -4.36 5.37
C LEU A 81 3.04 -5.44 5.79
N VAL A 82 3.02 -6.57 5.10
CA VAL A 82 3.92 -7.71 5.30
C VAL A 82 4.59 -8.12 4.00
N CYS A 83 5.84 -8.56 4.05
CA CYS A 83 6.50 -9.18 2.90
C CYS A 83 5.77 -10.48 2.51
N PRO A 84 5.32 -10.63 1.24
CA PRO A 84 4.59 -11.83 0.82
C PRO A 84 5.49 -13.07 0.73
N ALA A 85 6.80 -12.90 0.55
CA ALA A 85 7.74 -14.01 0.37
C ALA A 85 8.08 -14.72 1.68
N CYS A 86 8.29 -13.96 2.76
CA CYS A 86 8.69 -14.54 4.06
C CYS A 86 7.61 -14.49 5.14
N ALA A 87 6.54 -13.69 4.98
CA ALA A 87 5.48 -13.49 5.97
C ALA A 87 5.93 -13.03 7.38
N SER A 88 7.23 -12.76 7.58
CA SER A 88 7.82 -12.35 8.87
C SER A 88 8.32 -10.91 8.88
N ALA A 89 8.39 -10.23 7.73
CA ALA A 89 8.84 -8.85 7.65
C ALA A 89 7.64 -7.90 7.61
N TRP A 90 7.45 -7.14 8.68
CA TRP A 90 6.30 -6.26 8.89
C TRP A 90 6.69 -4.79 8.83
N PHE A 91 5.79 -3.97 8.29
CA PHE A 91 6.05 -2.55 8.05
C PHE A 91 4.82 -1.69 8.27
N HIS A 92 5.03 -0.51 8.86
CA HIS A 92 4.10 0.59 8.65
C HIS A 92 4.12 1.00 7.18
N ARG A 93 2.93 1.22 6.60
CA ARG A 93 2.77 1.72 5.22
C ARG A 93 3.60 2.97 4.98
N ARG A 94 3.62 3.90 5.95
CA ARG A 94 4.40 5.15 5.89
C ARG A 94 5.90 4.87 5.86
N CYS A 95 6.39 3.98 6.72
CA CYS A 95 7.81 3.65 6.79
C CYS A 95 8.29 3.00 5.49
N ILE A 96 7.55 2.01 4.98
CA ILE A 96 7.95 1.34 3.74
C ILE A 96 7.84 2.25 2.52
N GLN A 97 6.86 3.16 2.50
CA GLN A 97 6.80 4.21 1.47
C GLN A 97 8.02 5.13 1.51
N GLY A 98 8.49 5.51 2.71
CA GLY A 98 9.72 6.27 2.88
C GLY A 98 10.94 5.51 2.37
N GLN A 99 11.07 4.24 2.75
CA GLN A 99 12.16 3.38 2.28
C GLN A 99 12.15 3.23 0.74
N ALA A 100 10.99 3.01 0.13
CA ALA A 100 10.85 2.91 -1.32
C ALA A 100 11.33 4.17 -2.05
N LEU A 101 10.99 5.35 -1.52
CA LEU A 101 11.41 6.63 -2.11
C LEU A 101 12.92 6.87 -1.99
N SER A 102 13.54 6.39 -0.91
CA SER A 102 14.99 6.54 -0.68
C SER A 102 15.83 5.50 -1.42
N SER A 103 15.39 4.24 -1.46
CA SER A 103 16.14 3.14 -2.07
C SER A 103 16.02 3.06 -3.59
N ALA A 104 14.94 3.62 -4.16
CA ALA A 104 14.58 3.48 -5.58
C ALA A 104 14.46 2.01 -6.05
N LEU A 105 14.04 1.80 -7.29
CA LEU A 105 13.66 0.50 -7.84
C LEU A 105 14.74 -0.57 -7.66
N HIS A 106 16.01 -0.26 -7.93
CA HIS A 106 17.08 -1.26 -7.94
C HIS A 106 17.48 -1.79 -6.56
N HIS A 107 17.23 -1.02 -5.50
CA HIS A 107 17.62 -1.42 -4.13
C HIS A 107 16.43 -1.68 -3.21
N PHE A 108 15.21 -1.50 -3.70
CA PHE A 108 14.01 -1.74 -2.91
C PHE A 108 13.66 -3.23 -2.83
N ARG A 109 14.08 -3.87 -1.75
CA ARG A 109 13.89 -5.31 -1.50
C ARG A 109 13.51 -5.56 -0.05
N CYS A 110 13.00 -6.75 0.25
CA CYS A 110 12.69 -7.11 1.63
C CYS A 110 13.98 -7.05 2.48
N PRO A 111 14.05 -6.28 3.57
CA PRO A 111 15.23 -6.20 4.41
C PRO A 111 15.54 -7.51 5.15
N LEU A 112 14.55 -8.39 5.31
CA LEU A 112 14.71 -9.67 6.01
C LEU A 112 15.17 -10.80 5.07
N CYS A 113 14.34 -11.16 4.08
CA CYS A 113 14.62 -12.30 3.19
C CYS A 113 15.31 -11.91 1.88
N ARG A 114 15.52 -10.61 1.62
CA ARG A 114 16.14 -10.06 0.40
C ARG A 114 15.40 -10.36 -0.90
N ASP A 115 14.19 -10.92 -0.83
CA ASP A 115 13.33 -11.05 -2.00
C ASP A 115 13.03 -9.69 -2.63
N VAL A 116 13.15 -9.64 -3.96
CA VAL A 116 12.92 -8.44 -4.77
C VAL A 116 11.60 -8.57 -5.51
N ALA A 117 11.42 -9.63 -6.29
CA ALA A 117 10.32 -9.74 -7.23
C ALA A 117 8.95 -9.75 -6.55
N ALA A 118 8.68 -10.72 -5.67
CA ALA A 118 7.38 -10.83 -5.01
C ALA A 118 7.15 -9.65 -4.05
N PHE A 119 8.21 -9.16 -3.40
CA PHE A 119 8.16 -8.00 -2.54
C PHE A 119 7.75 -6.72 -3.30
N GLN A 120 8.43 -6.39 -4.40
CA GLN A 120 8.14 -5.20 -5.19
C GLN A 120 6.75 -5.27 -5.81
N ASP A 121 6.39 -6.39 -6.44
CA ASP A 121 5.09 -6.58 -7.08
C ASP A 121 3.94 -6.34 -6.08
N GLU A 122 4.07 -6.88 -4.87
CA GLU A 122 3.07 -6.71 -3.82
C GLU A 122 3.02 -5.27 -3.30
N MET A 123 4.17 -4.64 -3.05
CA MET A 123 4.22 -3.24 -2.63
C MET A 123 3.62 -2.31 -3.69
N PHE A 124 3.92 -2.52 -4.97
CA PHE A 124 3.30 -1.81 -6.09
C PHE A 124 1.80 -2.01 -6.10
N ARG A 125 1.33 -3.27 -6.05
CA ARG A 125 -0.10 -3.62 -6.04
C ARG A 125 -0.84 -2.89 -4.93
N LEU A 126 -0.23 -2.78 -3.76
CA LEU A 126 -0.77 -2.09 -2.58
C LEU A 126 -0.63 -0.57 -2.64
N GLY A 127 -0.08 -0.01 -3.72
CA GLY A 127 0.04 1.43 -3.96
C GLY A 127 1.23 2.10 -3.26
N ILE A 128 2.28 1.35 -2.94
CA ILE A 128 3.57 1.93 -2.57
C ILE A 128 4.23 2.44 -3.83
N LYS A 129 4.56 3.74 -3.85
CA LYS A 129 5.29 4.35 -4.96
C LYS A 129 6.78 4.01 -4.85
N ILE A 130 7.31 3.31 -5.84
CA ILE A 130 8.73 2.98 -5.97
C ILE A 130 9.22 3.68 -7.24
N PRO A 131 10.06 4.73 -7.12
CA PRO A 131 10.53 5.47 -8.29
C PRO A 131 11.65 4.69 -9.00
N ASP A 132 11.62 4.74 -10.32
CA ASP A 132 12.74 4.37 -11.19
C ASP A 132 13.58 5.64 -11.40
N ARG A 133 14.80 5.68 -10.86
CA ARG A 133 15.68 6.86 -10.85
C ARG A 133 17.07 6.49 -11.32
#